data_AF-A0A166ECU8-F1
#
_entry.id   AF-A0A166ECU8-F1
#
_cell.length_a   1.000
_cell.length_b   1.000
_cell.length_c   1.000
_cell.angle_alpha   90.00
_cell.angle_beta   90.00
_cell.angle_gamma   90.00
#
_symmetry.space_group_name_H-M   'P 1'
#
loop_
_entity.id
_entity.type
_entity.pdbx_description
1 polymer ?
#
loop_
_entity_poly.entity_id
_entity_poly.type
_entity_poly.pdbx_seq_one_letter_code
_entity_poly.pdbx_strand_id
1 'polypeptide(L)'
;MSVDLKTHAGELASRLSSMRQFKPAAEELLLMLRREVRPETFRMQTRKIVTLIEIARATLSRAGVRLYSFASCAPALLPFKKVYFELLRALRARRSAITEVNVQARADKLLVPLSSCIIVHRAAAGDANGSDILHVSVIPPPPPRAGSSKSANMPPPPVPASPPARGRRPLSPSQTLTSPPMPSFQRPRLYARTRTPRRKDAPMAFDEMEEEMAIGDGNMRPLSNSGMNPNPQLPVVRRKFGIFSSMSMGGVRVRERGAGHSRRRSVRRL
;
A
#
# COMPACT_ATOMS: atom_id res chain seq x y z
N MET A 1 -3.28 -32.61 0.33
CA MET A 1 -2.04 -32.04 0.89
C MET A 1 -2.29 -30.58 1.22
N SER A 2 -2.18 -30.19 2.50
CA SER A 2 -2.29 -28.79 2.94
C SER A 2 -0.91 -28.13 2.86
N VAL A 3 -0.75 -27.18 1.95
CA VAL A 3 0.49 -26.38 1.84
C VAL A 3 0.52 -25.41 3.02
N ASP A 4 1.56 -25.46 3.85
CA ASP A 4 1.73 -24.51 4.96
C ASP A 4 2.36 -23.21 4.45
N LEU A 5 1.65 -22.09 4.58
CA LEU A 5 2.17 -20.78 4.18
C LEU A 5 3.45 -20.42 4.93
N LYS A 6 3.69 -20.99 6.13
CA LYS A 6 4.88 -20.65 6.90
C LYS A 6 6.17 -21.03 6.19
N THR A 7 6.22 -22.21 5.58
CA THR A 7 7.39 -22.74 4.89
C THR A 7 7.48 -22.23 3.44
N HIS A 8 6.34 -22.09 2.76
CA HIS A 8 6.32 -21.74 1.33
C HIS A 8 6.32 -20.23 1.05
N ALA A 9 6.12 -19.36 2.04
CA ALA A 9 6.01 -17.91 1.80
C ALA A 9 7.23 -17.31 1.06
N GLY A 10 8.45 -17.79 1.33
CA GLY A 10 9.65 -17.29 0.65
C GLY A 10 9.69 -17.66 -0.84
N GLU A 11 9.38 -18.91 -1.16
CA GLU A 11 9.28 -19.41 -2.53
C GLU A 11 8.17 -18.68 -3.30
N LEU A 12 7.01 -18.53 -2.66
CA LEU A 12 5.84 -17.88 -3.23
C LEU A 12 6.10 -16.38 -3.47
N ALA A 13 6.81 -15.71 -2.57
CA ALA A 13 7.29 -14.34 -2.77
C ALA A 13 8.23 -14.22 -3.98
N SER A 14 9.18 -15.14 -4.13
CA SER A 14 10.09 -15.17 -5.29
C SER A 14 9.31 -15.36 -6.59
N ARG A 15 8.38 -16.31 -6.65
CA ARG A 15 7.54 -16.56 -7.84
C ARG A 15 6.61 -15.38 -8.15
N LEU A 16 5.99 -14.75 -7.14
CA LEU A 16 5.17 -13.53 -7.31
C LEU A 16 5.99 -12.31 -7.75
N SER A 17 7.29 -12.29 -7.51
CA SER A 17 8.19 -11.23 -7.97
C SER A 17 8.52 -11.31 -9.47
N SER A 18 8.28 -12.49 -10.08
CA SER A 18 8.58 -12.80 -11.48
C SER A 18 7.33 -12.83 -12.34
N MET A 19 7.29 -12.05 -13.42
CA MET A 19 6.14 -12.05 -14.35
C MET A 19 5.87 -13.42 -14.98
N ARG A 20 6.92 -14.23 -15.24
CA ARG A 20 6.78 -15.57 -15.84
C ARG A 20 6.06 -16.55 -14.90
N GLN A 21 6.29 -16.42 -13.59
CA GLN A 21 5.75 -17.31 -12.56
C GLN A 21 4.59 -16.68 -11.77
N PHE A 22 4.23 -15.44 -12.09
CA PHE A 22 3.25 -14.66 -11.35
C PHE A 22 1.89 -15.35 -11.29
N LYS A 23 1.34 -15.72 -12.45
CA LYS A 23 -0.02 -16.26 -12.54
C LYS A 23 -0.19 -17.54 -11.70
N PRO A 24 0.62 -18.60 -11.88
CA PRO A 24 0.47 -19.82 -11.08
C PRO A 24 0.69 -19.56 -9.58
N ALA A 25 1.64 -18.70 -9.20
CA ALA A 25 1.86 -18.36 -7.78
C ALA A 25 0.70 -17.56 -7.18
N ALA A 26 0.09 -16.66 -7.94
CA ALA A 26 -1.08 -15.90 -7.51
C ALA A 26 -2.32 -16.79 -7.37
N GLU A 27 -2.52 -17.75 -8.28
CA GLU A 27 -3.58 -18.76 -8.19
C GLU A 27 -3.38 -19.67 -6.97
N GLU A 28 -2.14 -20.08 -6.70
CA GLU A 28 -1.78 -20.85 -5.52
C GLU A 28 -2.10 -20.09 -4.22
N LEU A 29 -1.66 -18.82 -4.10
CA LEU A 29 -2.00 -17.96 -2.97
C LEU A 29 -3.51 -17.79 -2.80
N LEU A 30 -4.24 -17.64 -3.91
CA LEU A 30 -5.69 -17.53 -3.91
C LEU A 30 -6.37 -18.81 -3.42
N LEU A 31 -5.86 -19.98 -3.79
CA LEU A 31 -6.33 -21.26 -3.27
C LEU A 31 -6.09 -21.37 -1.76
N MET A 32 -4.92 -20.94 -1.26
CA MET A 32 -4.65 -20.91 0.18
C MET A 32 -5.63 -20.00 0.92
N LEU A 33 -5.84 -18.78 0.39
CA LEU A 33 -6.81 -17.82 0.91
C LEU A 33 -8.25 -18.34 0.87
N ARG A 34 -8.63 -19.19 -0.08
CA ARG A 34 -9.97 -19.79 -0.13
C ARG A 34 -10.09 -20.99 0.80
N ARG A 35 -9.03 -21.78 0.96
CA ARG A 35 -8.99 -23.01 1.77
C ARG A 35 -8.86 -22.77 3.26
N GLU A 36 -8.30 -21.65 3.70
CA GLU A 36 -8.20 -21.32 5.12
C GLU A 36 -9.58 -21.05 5.73
N VAL A 37 -10.36 -22.10 6.00
CA VAL A 37 -11.72 -21.95 6.55
C VAL A 37 -11.68 -21.36 7.97
N ARG A 38 -10.60 -21.63 8.72
CA ARG A 38 -10.46 -21.17 10.10
C ARG A 38 -9.93 -19.73 10.18
N PRO A 39 -10.64 -18.81 10.85
CA PRO A 39 -10.17 -17.43 11.02
C PRO A 39 -8.86 -17.35 11.82
N GLU A 40 -8.59 -18.31 12.70
CA GLU A 40 -7.39 -18.37 13.56
C GLU A 40 -6.11 -18.59 12.74
N THR A 41 -6.15 -19.52 11.78
CA THR A 41 -4.99 -19.78 10.91
C THR A 41 -4.70 -18.56 10.04
N PHE A 42 -5.75 -17.94 9.51
CA PHE A 42 -5.63 -16.71 8.73
C PHE A 42 -5.02 -15.56 9.57
N ARG A 43 -5.46 -15.39 10.83
CA ARG A 43 -4.93 -14.37 11.76
C ARG A 43 -3.44 -14.53 11.98
N MET A 44 -2.97 -15.76 12.19
CA MET A 44 -1.54 -16.05 12.38
C MET A 44 -0.70 -15.76 11.12
N GLN A 45 -1.32 -15.79 9.95
CA GLN A 45 -0.64 -15.65 8.65
C GLN A 45 -0.90 -14.31 7.96
N THR A 46 -1.73 -13.44 8.52
CA THR A 46 -2.22 -12.21 7.86
C THR A 46 -1.06 -11.30 7.42
N ARG A 47 -0.02 -11.13 8.24
CA ARG A 47 1.17 -10.34 7.88
C ARG A 47 1.86 -10.84 6.61
N LYS A 48 1.96 -12.17 6.46
CA LYS A 48 2.60 -12.82 5.30
C LYS A 48 1.72 -12.65 4.06
N ILE A 49 0.43 -12.93 4.19
CA ILE A 49 -0.56 -12.76 3.12
C ILE A 49 -0.55 -11.33 2.56
N VAL A 50 -0.65 -10.33 3.43
CA VAL A 50 -0.65 -8.91 3.00
C VAL A 50 0.66 -8.56 2.29
N THR A 51 1.80 -9.02 2.81
CA THR A 51 3.11 -8.82 2.18
C THR A 51 3.19 -9.49 0.80
N LEU A 52 2.68 -10.72 0.63
CA LEU A 52 2.67 -11.40 -0.67
C LEU A 52 1.80 -10.66 -1.69
N ILE A 53 0.64 -10.14 -1.29
CA ILE A 53 -0.23 -9.34 -2.17
C ILE A 53 0.43 -8.01 -2.54
N GLU A 54 1.19 -7.39 -1.62
CA GLU A 54 1.99 -6.19 -1.93
C GLU A 54 3.11 -6.47 -2.93
N ILE A 55 3.79 -7.62 -2.81
CA ILE A 55 4.78 -8.06 -3.81
C ILE A 55 4.10 -8.21 -5.16
N ALA A 56 2.95 -8.87 -5.21
CA ALA A 56 2.18 -9.03 -6.44
C ALA A 56 1.80 -7.68 -7.07
N ARG A 57 1.32 -6.73 -6.25
CA ARG A 57 1.03 -5.35 -6.67
C ARG A 57 2.25 -4.67 -7.27
N ALA A 58 3.41 -4.76 -6.59
CA ALA A 58 4.65 -4.15 -7.04
C ALA A 58 5.12 -4.74 -8.38
N THR A 59 5.05 -6.06 -8.53
CA THR A 59 5.41 -6.76 -9.79
C THR A 59 4.56 -6.29 -10.96
N LEU A 60 3.24 -6.25 -10.81
CA LEU A 60 2.35 -5.78 -11.88
C LEU A 60 2.56 -4.29 -12.18
N SER A 61 2.81 -3.47 -11.16
CA SER A 61 3.09 -2.05 -11.35
C SER A 61 4.38 -1.83 -12.13
N ARG A 62 5.45 -2.60 -11.84
CA ARG A 62 6.71 -2.58 -12.61
C ARG A 62 6.52 -3.03 -14.06
N ALA A 63 5.58 -3.94 -14.31
CA ALA A 63 5.19 -4.38 -15.66
C ALA A 63 4.27 -3.38 -16.39
N GLY A 64 4.02 -2.18 -15.84
CA GLY A 64 3.19 -1.15 -16.46
C GLY A 64 1.68 -1.38 -16.32
N VAL A 65 1.24 -2.34 -15.49
CA VAL A 65 -0.19 -2.63 -15.30
C VAL A 65 -0.82 -1.58 -14.38
N ARG A 66 -1.85 -0.87 -14.89
CA ARG A 66 -2.67 0.03 -14.08
C ARG A 66 -3.69 -0.78 -13.26
N LEU A 67 -3.47 -0.84 -11.96
CA LEU A 67 -4.26 -1.62 -11.00
C LEU A 67 -5.50 -0.88 -10.51
N TYR A 68 -6.33 -0.40 -11.42
CA TYR A 68 -7.69 0.09 -11.14
C TYR A 68 -8.69 -0.72 -11.96
N SER A 69 -9.88 -0.99 -11.42
CA SER A 69 -10.93 -1.76 -12.10
C SER A 69 -11.29 -1.16 -13.47
N PHE A 70 -11.38 0.16 -13.55
CA PHE A 70 -11.75 0.92 -14.75
C PHE A 70 -10.59 1.18 -15.73
N ALA A 71 -9.34 0.94 -15.33
CA ALA A 71 -8.20 1.25 -16.19
C ALA A 71 -8.04 0.20 -17.30
N SER A 72 -7.85 0.66 -18.54
CA SER A 72 -7.49 -0.21 -19.65
C SER A 72 -6.19 -0.97 -19.37
N CYS A 73 -6.09 -2.19 -19.92
CA CYS A 73 -4.94 -3.07 -19.77
C CYS A 73 -4.69 -3.76 -21.10
N ALA A 74 -3.43 -3.92 -21.49
CA ALA A 74 -3.07 -4.65 -22.70
C ALA A 74 -3.61 -6.10 -22.62
N PRO A 75 -4.15 -6.67 -23.71
CA PRO A 75 -4.75 -8.02 -23.69
C PRO A 75 -3.82 -9.09 -23.11
N ALA A 76 -2.53 -9.04 -23.41
CA ALA A 76 -1.52 -9.97 -22.88
C ALA A 76 -1.35 -9.90 -21.36
N LEU A 77 -1.62 -8.76 -20.72
CA LEU A 77 -1.47 -8.53 -19.28
C LEU A 77 -2.78 -8.74 -18.50
N LEU A 78 -3.91 -8.84 -19.20
CA LEU A 78 -5.23 -8.97 -18.61
C LEU A 78 -5.40 -10.19 -17.68
N PRO A 79 -4.85 -11.38 -17.98
CA PRO A 79 -4.92 -12.53 -17.09
C PRO A 79 -4.27 -12.28 -15.72
N PHE A 80 -3.12 -11.58 -15.71
CA PHE A 80 -2.40 -11.24 -14.48
C PHE A 80 -3.16 -10.21 -13.64
N LYS A 81 -3.75 -9.20 -14.31
CA LYS A 81 -4.64 -8.24 -13.66
C LYS A 81 -5.85 -8.94 -13.05
N LYS A 82 -6.50 -9.87 -13.78
CA LYS A 82 -7.68 -10.60 -13.31
C LYS A 82 -7.40 -11.37 -12.02
N VAL A 83 -6.33 -12.17 -11.97
CA VAL A 83 -5.98 -12.95 -10.77
C VAL A 83 -5.62 -12.06 -9.57
N TYR A 84 -4.92 -10.94 -9.81
CA TYR A 84 -4.63 -9.98 -8.74
C TYR A 84 -5.91 -9.37 -8.15
N PHE A 85 -6.89 -9.02 -8.99
CA PHE A 85 -8.19 -8.54 -8.50
C PHE A 85 -9.00 -9.63 -7.79
N GLU A 86 -8.78 -10.92 -8.09
CA GLU A 86 -9.34 -12.02 -7.28
C GLU A 86 -8.68 -12.12 -5.91
N LEU A 87 -7.35 -11.96 -5.82
CA LEU A 87 -6.64 -11.90 -4.54
C LEU A 87 -7.16 -10.75 -3.66
N LEU A 88 -7.36 -9.56 -4.23
CA LEU A 88 -7.92 -8.43 -3.50
C LEU A 88 -9.35 -8.71 -3.00
N ARG A 89 -10.18 -9.37 -3.81
CA ARG A 89 -11.54 -9.76 -3.39
C ARG A 89 -11.52 -10.78 -2.25
N ALA A 90 -10.63 -11.77 -2.33
CA ALA A 90 -10.44 -12.75 -1.27
C ALA A 90 -9.94 -12.10 0.04
N LEU A 91 -9.01 -11.14 -0.06
CA LEU A 91 -8.54 -10.35 1.08
C LEU A 91 -9.68 -9.51 1.69
N ARG A 92 -10.50 -8.84 0.86
CA ARG A 92 -11.65 -8.06 1.32
C ARG A 92 -12.64 -8.89 2.12
N ALA A 93 -12.93 -10.11 1.67
CA ALA A 93 -13.85 -11.02 2.37
C ALA A 93 -13.36 -11.38 3.78
N ARG A 94 -12.05 -11.34 4.01
CA ARG A 94 -11.41 -11.67 5.30
C ARG A 94 -10.94 -10.43 6.08
N ARG A 95 -11.27 -9.23 5.62
CA ARG A 95 -10.81 -7.97 6.22
C ARG A 95 -11.15 -7.86 7.71
N SER A 96 -12.32 -8.35 8.12
CA SER A 96 -12.76 -8.33 9.52
C SER A 96 -11.94 -9.23 10.45
N ALA A 97 -11.24 -10.23 9.92
CA ALA A 97 -10.37 -11.11 10.70
C ALA A 97 -9.00 -10.48 10.99
N ILE A 98 -8.64 -9.36 10.35
CA ILE A 98 -7.36 -8.69 10.55
C ILE A 98 -7.42 -7.86 11.85
N THR A 99 -6.84 -8.37 12.92
CA THR A 99 -6.89 -7.70 14.23
C THR A 99 -5.74 -6.71 14.47
N GLU A 100 -4.68 -6.78 13.68
CA GLU A 100 -3.55 -5.87 13.84
C GLU A 100 -3.74 -4.58 13.04
N VAL A 101 -3.79 -3.44 13.73
CA VAL A 101 -4.05 -2.11 13.17
C VAL A 101 -3.11 -1.76 12.01
N ASN A 102 -1.81 -2.00 12.15
CA ASN A 102 -0.81 -1.70 11.11
C ASN A 102 -1.03 -2.53 9.84
N VAL A 103 -1.41 -3.81 10.00
CA VAL A 103 -1.66 -4.71 8.87
C VAL A 103 -2.99 -4.40 8.22
N GLN A 104 -4.00 -4.02 9.01
CA GLN A 104 -5.30 -3.57 8.52
C GLN A 104 -5.16 -2.31 7.67
N ALA A 105 -4.39 -1.32 8.12
CA ALA A 105 -4.12 -0.10 7.35
C ALA A 105 -3.43 -0.39 6.00
N ARG A 106 -2.51 -1.37 5.96
CA ARG A 106 -1.89 -1.83 4.71
C ARG A 106 -2.89 -2.55 3.81
N ALA A 107 -3.72 -3.43 4.36
CA ALA A 107 -4.78 -4.10 3.63
C ALA A 107 -5.77 -3.09 3.04
N ASP A 108 -6.17 -2.06 3.79
CA ASP A 108 -7.06 -1.01 3.31
C ASP A 108 -6.49 -0.26 2.11
N LYS A 109 -5.19 0.07 2.14
CA LYS A 109 -4.47 0.65 0.98
C LYS A 109 -4.41 -0.27 -0.23
N LEU A 110 -4.38 -1.59 -0.03
CA LEU A 110 -4.45 -2.58 -1.12
C LEU A 110 -5.86 -2.69 -1.72
N LEU A 111 -6.90 -2.41 -0.93
CA LEU A 111 -8.29 -2.52 -1.35
C LEU A 111 -8.84 -1.27 -2.05
N VAL A 112 -8.11 -0.14 -2.03
CA VAL A 112 -8.49 1.10 -2.75
C VAL A 112 -8.83 0.87 -4.22
N PRO A 113 -8.06 0.08 -5.01
CA PRO A 113 -8.44 -0.32 -6.37
C PRO A 113 -9.82 -0.95 -6.55
N LEU A 114 -10.36 -1.58 -5.50
CA LEU A 114 -11.68 -2.21 -5.53
C LEU A 114 -12.81 -1.24 -5.14
N SER A 115 -12.50 -0.16 -4.41
CA SER A 115 -13.50 0.83 -3.99
C SER A 115 -13.73 1.93 -5.03
N SER A 116 -12.83 2.11 -5.99
CA SER A 116 -13.01 3.08 -7.07
C SER A 116 -14.04 2.59 -8.09
N CYS A 117 -15.32 2.79 -7.78
CA CYS A 117 -16.44 2.62 -8.71
C CYS A 117 -16.59 3.88 -9.57
N ILE A 118 -15.58 4.20 -10.37
CA ILE A 118 -15.70 5.22 -11.40
C ILE A 118 -16.23 4.51 -12.65
N ILE A 119 -17.49 4.74 -12.99
CA ILE A 119 -18.03 4.31 -14.28
C ILE A 119 -17.84 5.48 -15.24
N VAL A 120 -16.96 5.29 -16.21
CA VAL A 120 -16.82 6.22 -17.33
C VAL A 120 -17.81 5.75 -18.40
N HIS A 121 -18.91 6.47 -18.56
CA HIS A 121 -19.84 6.25 -19.65
C HIS A 121 -19.27 6.94 -20.89
N ARG A 122 -19.02 6.15 -21.95
CA ARG A 122 -18.78 6.71 -23.29
C ARG A 122 -20.16 6.95 -23.89
N ALA A 123 -20.59 8.19 -23.96
CA ALA A 123 -21.82 8.53 -24.66
C ALA A 123 -21.61 8.17 -26.14
N ALA A 124 -22.34 7.18 -26.64
CA ALA A 124 -22.38 6.91 -28.07
C ALA A 124 -23.15 8.06 -28.72
N ALA A 125 -22.45 9.16 -29.01
CA ALA A 125 -23.01 10.27 -29.75
C ALA A 125 -23.25 9.79 -31.18
N GLY A 126 -24.51 9.55 -31.52
CA GLY A 126 -24.99 9.28 -32.87
C GLY A 126 -25.01 10.51 -33.78
N ASP A 127 -24.42 11.64 -33.36
CA ASP A 127 -24.42 12.89 -34.11
C ASP A 127 -23.01 13.29 -34.51
N ALA A 128 -22.84 13.52 -35.81
CA ALA A 128 -21.59 13.68 -36.54
C ALA A 128 -20.72 14.91 -36.17
N ASN A 129 -20.99 15.60 -35.05
CA ASN A 129 -20.24 16.78 -34.62
C ASN A 129 -19.52 16.58 -33.27
N GLY A 130 -18.46 15.76 -33.30
CA GLY A 130 -17.13 16.26 -32.97
C GLY A 130 -16.70 16.51 -31.52
N SER A 131 -17.44 16.13 -30.48
CA SER A 131 -16.91 16.18 -29.10
C SER A 131 -17.22 14.91 -28.31
N ASP A 132 -16.19 14.06 -28.15
CA ASP A 132 -16.21 12.84 -27.33
C ASP A 132 -16.21 13.26 -25.84
N ILE A 133 -17.36 13.66 -25.30
CA ILE A 133 -17.50 14.07 -23.89
C ILE A 133 -17.53 12.80 -23.03
N LEU A 134 -16.46 12.57 -22.28
CA LEU A 134 -16.39 11.51 -21.27
C LEU A 134 -17.25 11.89 -20.07
N HIS A 135 -18.42 11.26 -19.91
CA HIS A 135 -19.23 11.43 -18.72
C HIS A 135 -18.71 10.52 -17.59
N VAL A 136 -18.10 11.12 -16.58
CA VAL A 136 -17.59 10.41 -15.40
C VAL A 136 -18.67 10.41 -14.33
N SER A 137 -19.37 9.29 -14.19
CA SER A 137 -20.31 9.09 -13.09
C SER A 137 -19.61 8.38 -11.94
N VAL A 138 -19.42 9.08 -10.83
CA VAL A 138 -19.02 8.47 -9.57
C VAL A 138 -20.28 7.86 -8.96
N ILE A 139 -20.39 6.53 -8.91
CA ILE A 139 -21.49 5.91 -8.18
C ILE A 139 -21.26 6.22 -6.70
N PRO A 140 -22.15 6.97 -6.02
CA PRO A 140 -22.04 7.13 -4.58
C PRO A 140 -22.14 5.75 -3.94
N PRO A 141 -21.32 5.45 -2.92
CA PRO A 141 -21.42 4.17 -2.22
C PRO A 141 -22.88 3.96 -1.79
N PRO A 142 -23.45 2.74 -1.98
CA PRO A 142 -24.83 2.50 -1.62
C PRO A 142 -25.02 2.93 -0.15
N PRO A 143 -26.06 3.71 0.16
CA PRO A 143 -26.30 4.13 1.53
C PRO A 143 -26.31 2.87 2.41
N PRO A 144 -25.72 2.91 3.62
CA PRO A 144 -25.76 1.78 4.53
C PRO A 144 -27.23 1.38 4.62
N ARG A 145 -27.54 0.17 4.15
CA ARG A 145 -28.90 -0.36 4.21
C ARG A 145 -29.25 -0.40 5.70
N ALA A 146 -29.91 0.64 6.18
CA ALA A 146 -30.60 0.61 7.45
C ALA A 146 -31.43 -0.66 7.36
N GLY A 147 -31.10 -1.63 8.22
CA GLY A 147 -31.82 -2.88 8.27
C GLY A 147 -33.29 -2.51 8.28
N SER A 148 -34.04 -3.10 7.37
CA SER A 148 -35.49 -3.21 7.50
C SER A 148 -35.72 -4.03 8.74
N SER A 149 -35.57 -3.39 9.90
CA SER A 149 -36.24 -3.78 11.11
C SER A 149 -37.70 -3.66 10.73
N LYS A 150 -38.31 -4.80 10.40
CA LYS A 150 -39.74 -4.99 10.56
C LYS A 150 -40.04 -4.56 12.00
N SER A 151 -40.34 -3.28 12.15
CA SER A 151 -40.83 -2.68 13.37
C SER A 151 -42.17 -3.36 13.61
N ALA A 152 -42.17 -4.29 14.55
CA ALA A 152 -43.39 -4.63 15.23
C ALA A 152 -43.99 -3.31 15.73
N ASN A 153 -45.22 -3.02 15.31
CA ASN A 153 -46.06 -1.97 15.85
C ASN A 153 -46.19 -2.19 17.36
N MET A 154 -45.26 -1.62 18.14
CA MET A 154 -45.44 -1.40 19.56
C MET A 154 -45.90 0.06 19.71
N PRO A 155 -47.03 0.32 20.40
CA PRO A 155 -47.44 1.67 20.70
C PRO A 155 -46.34 2.37 21.53
N PRO A 156 -46.12 3.67 21.32
CA PRO A 156 -45.12 4.42 22.06
C PRO A 156 -45.44 4.42 23.56
N PRO A 157 -44.44 4.27 24.46
CA PRO A 157 -44.65 4.42 25.89
C PRO A 157 -45.10 5.85 26.23
N PRO A 158 -45.97 6.04 27.24
CA PRO A 158 -46.43 7.35 27.67
C PRO A 158 -45.24 8.18 28.18
N VAL A 159 -45.07 9.37 27.58
CA VAL A 159 -44.02 10.32 27.91
C VAL A 159 -44.39 11.01 29.24
N PRO A 160 -43.56 10.96 30.30
CA PRO A 160 -43.80 11.73 31.50
C PRO A 160 -43.65 13.23 31.21
N ALA A 161 -44.63 14.00 31.67
CA ALA A 161 -44.74 15.45 31.49
C ALA A 161 -43.45 16.17 31.92
N SER A 162 -42.89 16.97 31.01
CA SER A 162 -41.74 17.81 31.31
C SER A 162 -42.14 18.96 32.25
N PRO A 163 -41.30 19.32 33.24
CA PRO A 163 -41.57 20.44 34.15
C PRO A 163 -41.48 21.80 33.44
N PRO A 164 -42.14 22.84 34.00
CA PRO A 164 -42.27 24.14 33.35
C PRO A 164 -40.92 24.88 33.24
N ALA A 165 -40.74 25.51 32.08
CA ALA A 165 -39.61 26.35 31.73
C ALA A 165 -39.44 27.50 32.73
N ARG A 166 -38.35 27.48 33.51
CA ARG A 166 -37.87 28.66 34.25
C ARG A 166 -36.77 29.36 33.44
N GLY A 167 -37.08 30.59 33.05
CA GLY A 167 -36.12 31.70 33.03
C GLY A 167 -35.08 31.71 31.92
N ARG A 168 -35.47 32.10 30.71
CA ARG A 168 -34.52 32.71 29.77
C ARG A 168 -34.26 34.15 30.20
N ARG A 169 -33.05 34.44 30.68
CA ARG A 169 -32.54 35.82 30.75
C ARG A 169 -32.08 36.26 29.34
N PRO A 170 -32.47 37.45 28.87
CA PRO A 170 -31.90 38.03 27.66
C PRO A 170 -30.47 38.50 27.96
N LEU A 171 -29.50 38.02 27.20
CA LEU A 171 -28.15 38.58 27.18
C LEU A 171 -28.09 39.66 26.09
N SER A 172 -27.61 40.83 26.52
CA SER A 172 -27.51 42.09 25.78
C SER A 172 -26.71 42.02 24.47
N PRO A 173 -26.99 42.91 23.51
CA PRO A 173 -26.13 43.17 22.38
C PRO A 173 -25.01 44.16 22.75
N SER A 174 -23.99 44.20 21.91
CA SER A 174 -22.82 45.10 21.95
C SER A 174 -21.61 44.55 22.71
N GLN A 175 -20.61 44.12 21.94
CA GLN A 175 -19.33 44.84 21.88
C GLN A 175 -18.52 44.38 20.67
N THR A 176 -18.34 45.31 19.74
CA THR A 176 -17.29 45.33 18.72
C THR A 176 -15.92 45.23 19.40
N LEU A 177 -15.24 44.10 19.23
CA LEU A 177 -13.82 43.97 19.55
C LEU A 177 -13.08 43.55 18.28
N THR A 178 -12.51 44.58 17.66
CA THR A 178 -11.25 44.65 16.93
C THR A 178 -10.55 43.30 16.74
N SER A 179 -10.62 42.77 15.52
CA SER A 179 -9.78 41.66 15.08
C SER A 179 -8.31 42.10 15.09
N PRO A 180 -7.38 41.35 15.71
CA PRO A 180 -5.96 41.64 15.59
C PRO A 180 -5.52 41.47 14.12
N PRO A 181 -4.61 42.31 13.61
CA PRO A 181 -4.08 42.14 12.27
C PRO A 181 -3.37 40.79 12.18
N MET A 182 -3.94 39.89 11.38
CA MET A 182 -3.30 38.65 11.01
C MET A 182 -1.94 38.99 10.37
N PRO A 183 -0.81 38.45 10.86
CA PRO A 183 0.42 38.50 10.10
C PRO A 183 0.14 37.78 8.78
N SER A 184 0.31 38.52 7.68
CA SER A 184 0.28 37.96 6.35
C SER A 184 1.33 36.85 6.29
N PHE A 185 0.88 35.59 6.42
CA PHE A 185 1.65 34.45 5.98
C PHE A 185 1.76 34.61 4.46
N GLN A 186 2.79 35.33 4.04
CA GLN A 186 3.32 35.26 2.70
C GLN A 186 3.53 33.77 2.43
N ARG A 187 2.62 33.20 1.64
CA ARG A 187 2.81 31.88 1.07
C ARG A 187 4.23 31.86 0.51
N PRO A 188 5.08 30.90 0.89
CA PRO A 188 6.38 30.74 0.27
C PRO A 188 6.15 30.71 -1.25
N ARG A 189 6.59 31.77 -1.93
CA ARG A 189 6.63 31.80 -3.39
C ARG A 189 7.40 30.55 -3.77
N LEU A 190 6.71 29.65 -4.45
CA LEU A 190 7.31 28.51 -5.13
C LEU A 190 8.52 29.05 -5.89
N TYR A 191 9.71 28.71 -5.40
CA TYR A 191 10.96 29.04 -6.06
C TYR A 191 10.81 28.63 -7.52
N ALA A 192 10.99 29.61 -8.39
CA ALA A 192 11.08 29.42 -9.82
C ALA A 192 12.08 28.29 -10.06
N ARG A 193 11.56 27.18 -10.57
CA ARG A 193 12.34 26.00 -10.95
C ARG A 193 13.30 26.44 -12.04
N THR A 194 14.55 26.73 -11.66
CA THR A 194 15.62 27.01 -12.60
C THR A 194 15.76 25.80 -13.50
N ARG A 195 15.40 26.00 -14.77
CA ARG A 195 15.68 25.06 -15.84
C ARG A 195 17.20 24.95 -15.94
N THR A 196 17.75 23.86 -15.44
CA THR A 196 19.14 23.49 -15.71
C THR A 196 19.31 23.37 -17.22
N PRO A 197 20.29 24.07 -17.83
CA PRO A 197 20.54 23.95 -19.25
C PRO A 197 20.93 22.51 -19.58
N ARG A 198 20.26 21.99 -20.60
CA ARG A 198 20.46 20.70 -21.24
C ARG A 198 21.93 20.60 -21.64
N ARG A 199 22.72 19.79 -20.93
CA ARG A 199 24.10 19.41 -21.32
C ARG A 199 23.99 18.70 -22.67
N LYS A 200 24.22 19.46 -23.73
CA LYS A 200 24.55 18.99 -25.06
C LYS A 200 26.02 18.58 -25.01
N ASP A 201 26.29 17.43 -25.64
CA ASP A 201 27.59 17.04 -26.17
C ASP A 201 28.66 16.64 -25.14
N ALA A 202 28.77 15.34 -24.89
CA ALA A 202 30.04 14.70 -24.56
C ALA A 202 30.20 13.49 -25.51
N PRO A 203 31.12 13.54 -26.49
CA PRO A 203 31.47 12.38 -27.29
C PRO A 203 32.30 11.43 -26.42
N MET A 204 31.85 10.19 -26.26
CA MET A 204 32.70 9.13 -25.70
C MET A 204 33.61 8.68 -26.83
N ALA A 205 34.89 9.07 -26.72
CA ALA A 205 35.96 8.57 -27.56
C ALA A 205 36.09 7.04 -27.37
N PHE A 206 36.30 6.40 -28.52
CA PHE A 206 36.55 4.99 -28.74
C PHE A 206 38.07 4.85 -28.86
N ASP A 207 38.72 4.36 -27.81
CA ASP A 207 40.05 3.72 -27.87
C ASP A 207 39.75 2.29 -27.38
N GLU A 208 39.68 1.26 -28.22
CA GLU A 208 40.75 0.72 -29.07
C GLU A 208 41.99 0.41 -28.24
N MET A 209 41.97 -0.77 -27.61
CA MET A 209 43.17 -1.42 -27.13
C MET A 209 43.05 -2.89 -27.53
N GLU A 210 43.45 -3.13 -28.78
CA GLU A 210 44.06 -4.39 -29.19
C GLU A 210 45.26 -4.64 -28.27
N GLU A 211 45.28 -5.77 -27.56
CA GLU A 211 46.55 -6.41 -27.28
C GLU A 211 46.37 -7.93 -27.30
N GLU A 212 46.64 -8.42 -28.51
CA GLU A 212 46.97 -9.77 -28.88
C GLU A 212 48.19 -10.26 -28.08
N MET A 213 48.06 -11.33 -27.29
CA MET A 213 49.21 -12.14 -26.90
C MET A 213 48.86 -13.63 -26.80
N ALA A 214 49.23 -14.31 -27.88
CA ALA A 214 50.04 -15.53 -27.95
C ALA A 214 49.55 -16.84 -27.27
N ILE A 215 49.18 -17.75 -28.17
CA ILE A 215 49.49 -19.19 -28.25
C ILE A 215 50.58 -19.68 -27.29
N GLY A 216 50.26 -20.74 -26.53
CA GLY A 216 51.20 -21.55 -25.78
C GLY A 216 50.62 -22.93 -25.46
N ASP A 217 50.69 -23.83 -26.44
CA ASP A 217 50.54 -25.28 -26.23
C ASP A 217 51.72 -25.81 -25.38
N GLY A 218 51.46 -26.71 -24.43
CA GLY A 218 52.53 -27.50 -23.83
C GLY A 218 52.36 -27.94 -22.37
N ASN A 219 51.64 -29.05 -22.19
CA ASN A 219 52.10 -30.26 -21.49
C ASN A 219 52.46 -30.29 -19.97
N MET A 220 52.10 -31.43 -19.36
CA MET A 220 52.55 -32.05 -18.08
C MET A 220 51.98 -31.57 -16.72
N ARG A 221 51.00 -32.35 -16.22
CA ARG A 221 50.91 -33.09 -14.92
C ARG A 221 51.93 -32.78 -13.78
N PRO A 222 51.72 -33.26 -12.53
CA PRO A 222 50.52 -33.29 -11.68
C PRO A 222 50.83 -32.96 -10.19
N LEU A 223 49.81 -33.10 -9.33
CA LEU A 223 49.85 -33.33 -7.88
C LEU A 223 50.14 -32.16 -6.91
N SER A 224 49.21 -32.11 -5.95
CA SER A 224 49.40 -31.93 -4.51
C SER A 224 49.45 -30.53 -3.90
N ASN A 225 48.59 -30.43 -2.90
CA ASN A 225 48.78 -29.82 -1.60
C ASN A 225 48.43 -28.35 -1.37
N SER A 226 47.61 -28.25 -0.32
CA SER A 226 47.69 -27.27 0.75
C SER A 226 47.29 -25.85 0.41
N GLY A 227 46.03 -25.56 0.76
CA GLY A 227 45.77 -24.61 1.83
C GLY A 227 46.40 -23.24 1.67
N MET A 228 45.56 -22.29 1.27
CA MET A 228 45.47 -20.90 1.75
C MET A 228 44.59 -20.18 0.74
N ASN A 229 43.36 -19.85 1.12
CA ASN A 229 42.46 -19.04 0.31
C ASN A 229 42.38 -17.64 0.94
N PRO A 230 43.27 -16.69 0.57
CA PRO A 230 43.01 -15.29 0.80
C PRO A 230 42.04 -14.83 -0.29
N ASN A 231 40.75 -14.85 0.04
CA ASN A 231 39.69 -14.29 -0.80
C ASN A 231 39.99 -12.79 -1.04
N PRO A 232 40.29 -12.34 -2.27
CA PRO A 232 40.46 -10.92 -2.54
C PRO A 232 39.07 -10.29 -2.52
N GLN A 233 38.75 -9.61 -1.41
CA GLN A 233 37.58 -8.74 -1.34
C GLN A 233 37.72 -7.64 -2.39
N LEU A 234 37.05 -7.82 -3.53
CA LEU A 234 36.86 -6.75 -4.50
C LEU A 234 36.05 -5.62 -3.83
N PRO A 235 36.51 -4.36 -3.96
CA PRO A 235 35.78 -3.24 -3.39
C PRO A 235 34.44 -3.08 -4.10
N VAL A 236 33.36 -3.29 -3.35
CA VAL A 236 32.00 -2.98 -3.78
C VAL A 236 31.92 -1.46 -3.99
N VAL A 237 31.99 -1.03 -5.26
CA VAL A 237 31.76 0.35 -5.66
C VAL A 237 30.28 0.68 -5.41
N ARG A 238 30.00 1.19 -4.20
CA ARG A 238 28.71 1.80 -3.86
C ARG A 238 28.51 3.03 -4.75
N ARG A 239 27.76 2.87 -5.83
CA ARG A 239 27.16 4.00 -6.56
C ARG A 239 26.19 4.71 -5.59
N LYS A 240 26.66 5.80 -4.97
CA LYS A 240 25.82 6.76 -4.26
C LYS A 240 24.94 7.44 -5.32
N PHE A 241 23.70 6.98 -5.46
CA PHE A 241 22.65 7.83 -6.01
C PHE A 241 22.43 8.96 -5.02
N GLY A 242 22.87 10.15 -5.42
CA GLY A 242 22.72 11.36 -4.64
C GLY A 242 21.25 11.76 -4.47
N ILE A 243 21.02 12.37 -3.31
CA ILE A 243 19.97 13.34 -2.99
C ILE A 243 18.55 12.77 -2.86
N PHE A 244 18.35 11.99 -1.79
CA PHE A 244 17.13 12.15 -1.01
C PHE A 244 17.44 13.06 0.17
N SER A 245 16.77 14.21 0.21
CA SER A 245 16.74 15.10 1.36
C SER A 245 16.25 14.32 2.58
N SER A 246 17.13 14.14 3.55
CA SER A 246 16.76 13.74 4.90
C SER A 246 15.94 14.87 5.52
N MET A 247 14.60 14.73 5.50
CA MET A 247 13.77 15.41 6.49
C MET A 247 14.09 14.80 7.85
N SER A 248 15.01 15.46 8.56
CA SER A 248 15.19 15.33 9.99
C SER A 248 13.87 15.74 10.66
N MET A 249 13.04 14.76 11.00
CA MET A 249 11.94 14.97 11.92
C MET A 249 12.57 15.16 13.30
N GLY A 250 12.58 16.42 13.74
CA GLY A 250 12.99 16.80 15.09
C GLY A 250 12.29 15.93 16.12
N GLY A 251 13.09 15.22 16.92
CA GLY A 251 12.62 14.45 18.04
C GLY A 251 11.99 15.38 19.07
N VAL A 252 10.66 15.36 19.14
CA VAL A 252 9.94 15.84 20.31
C VAL A 252 10.20 14.82 21.42
N ARG A 253 11.15 15.13 22.29
CA ARG A 253 11.32 14.46 23.58
C ARG A 253 10.05 14.70 24.40
N VAL A 254 9.11 13.75 24.34
CA VAL A 254 8.03 13.68 25.32
C VAL A 254 8.66 13.24 26.63
N ARG A 255 8.75 14.20 27.54
CA ARG A 255 9.15 14.05 28.94
C ARG A 255 8.06 13.25 29.64
N GLU A 256 8.20 11.93 29.72
CA GLU A 256 7.38 11.11 30.62
C GLU A 256 7.65 11.54 32.07
N ARG A 257 6.69 12.27 32.64
CA ARG A 257 6.58 12.43 34.08
C ARG A 257 5.95 11.16 34.63
N GLY A 258 6.64 10.57 35.59
CA GLY A 258 6.17 9.38 36.29
C GLY A 258 4.90 9.61 37.11
N ALA A 259 4.11 8.56 37.18
CA ALA A 259 3.29 8.14 38.31
C ALA A 259 3.41 6.60 38.28
N GLY A 260 3.99 5.91 39.26
CA GLY A 260 3.77 6.06 40.68
C GLY A 260 2.46 5.35 41.04
N HIS A 261 2.56 4.27 41.85
CA HIS A 261 1.47 3.46 42.45
C HIS A 261 0.88 2.37 41.53
N SER A 262 0.56 1.15 41.98
CA SER A 262 0.51 0.59 43.33
C SER A 262 0.56 -0.94 43.29
N ARG A 263 1.20 -1.54 44.29
CA ARG A 263 1.13 -2.96 44.64
C ARG A 263 -0.28 -3.36 45.05
N ARG A 264 -0.72 -4.58 44.70
CA ARG A 264 -1.64 -5.47 45.44
C ARG A 264 -1.63 -6.83 44.71
N ARG A 265 -0.93 -7.88 45.18
CA ARG A 265 -1.26 -8.82 46.27
C ARG A 265 -2.74 -9.27 46.30
N SER A 266 -2.98 -10.49 45.84
CA SER A 266 -3.94 -11.50 46.33
C SER A 266 -3.42 -12.84 45.76
N VAL A 267 -2.80 -13.77 46.49
CA VAL A 267 -3.19 -14.55 47.68
C VAL A 267 -4.50 -15.33 47.49
N ARG A 268 -4.31 -16.63 47.21
CA ARG A 268 -5.05 -17.84 47.67
C ARG A 268 -6.50 -17.69 48.12
N ARG A 269 -7.37 -18.53 47.59
CA ARG A 269 -8.21 -19.50 48.34
C ARG A 269 -8.39 -20.76 47.47
N LEU A 270 -7.89 -21.89 47.99
CA LEU A 270 -8.62 -23.13 48.35
C LEU A 270 -8.85 -24.03 47.13
#